data_AF-A0A9E1VQ33-F1
#
_entry.id   AF-A0A9E1VQ33-F1
#
_cell.length_a   1.000
_cell.length_b   1.000
_cell.length_c   1.000
_cell.angle_alpha   90.00
_cell.angle_beta   90.00
_cell.angle_gamma   90.00
#
_symmetry.space_group_name_H-M   'P 1'
#
loop_
_entity.id
_entity.type
_entity.pdbx_description
1 polymer ?
#
loop_
_entity_poly.entity_id
_entity_poly.type
_entity_poly.pdbx_seq_one_letter_code
_entity_poly.pdbx_strand_id
1 'polypeptide(L)'
;MKKYKENITSLNDKNLNWTDIDTVLLDMDGTLLDLHFDNFFWLNHLPKRYSEIHSISISSANEYIKQLTSQVKGTLNWYSTEYWSEKLNINIYQLKKEISSLIKVRPFVLEFL
;
A
#
# COMPACT_ATOMS: atom_id res chain seq x y z
N MET A 1 7.24 44.99 6.44
CA MET A 1 6.13 44.34 7.17
C MET A 1 4.79 44.91 6.64
N LYS A 2 4.30 44.38 5.51
CA LYS A 2 2.90 44.47 5.01
C LYS A 2 2.83 43.81 3.62
N LYS A 3 1.69 43.17 3.35
CA LYS A 3 1.21 42.55 2.09
C LYS A 3 1.53 41.06 1.86
N TYR A 4 0.98 40.21 2.72
CA TYR A 4 0.57 38.83 2.35
C TYR A 4 -0.93 38.62 2.62
N LYS A 5 -1.74 39.64 2.36
CA LYS A 5 -3.20 39.58 2.45
C LYS A 5 -3.78 40.31 1.24
N GLU A 6 -3.77 39.65 0.11
CA GLU A 6 -4.53 39.98 -1.10
C GLU A 6 -4.25 38.83 -2.06
N ASN A 7 -5.13 37.81 -2.03
CA ASN A 7 -5.43 36.83 -3.09
C ASN A 7 -6.24 35.66 -2.50
N ILE A 8 -7.25 35.99 -1.68
CA ILE A 8 -8.29 35.03 -1.27
C ILE A 8 -9.61 35.54 -1.85
N THR A 9 -9.70 35.53 -3.18
CA THR A 9 -10.95 35.76 -3.90
C THR A 9 -10.85 35.04 -5.25
N SER A 10 -11.83 34.17 -5.51
CA SER A 10 -12.06 33.31 -6.68
C SER A 10 -11.22 32.02 -6.83
N LEU A 11 -11.50 31.01 -5.99
CA LEU A 11 -11.17 29.60 -6.26
C LEU A 11 -12.19 28.95 -7.23
N ASN A 12 -12.50 29.61 -8.35
CA ASN A 12 -13.50 29.08 -9.30
C ASN A 12 -13.04 29.04 -10.76
N ASP A 13 -11.74 29.10 -11.02
CA ASP A 13 -11.16 28.89 -12.34
C ASP A 13 -9.79 28.25 -12.21
N LYS A 14 -9.72 26.93 -12.41
CA LYS A 14 -8.56 26.27 -13.01
C LYS A 14 -9.04 25.03 -13.74
N ASN A 15 -9.54 25.21 -14.96
CA ASN A 15 -9.44 24.13 -15.95
C ASN A 15 -7.95 23.84 -16.11
N LEU A 16 -7.49 22.74 -15.50
CA LEU A 16 -6.13 22.27 -15.65
C LEU A 16 -5.94 21.92 -17.13
N ASN A 17 -5.03 22.62 -17.81
CA ASN A 17 -4.75 22.32 -19.20
C ASN A 17 -3.86 21.08 -19.28
N TRP A 18 -4.47 19.91 -19.49
CA TRP A 18 -3.77 18.63 -19.55
C TRP A 18 -2.71 18.57 -20.66
N THR A 19 -2.81 19.40 -21.70
CA THR A 19 -1.81 19.44 -22.78
C THR A 19 -0.47 20.01 -22.35
N ASP A 20 -0.42 20.76 -21.24
CA ASP A 20 0.79 21.41 -20.74
C ASP A 20 1.51 20.54 -19.68
N ILE A 21 1.02 19.32 -19.45
CA ILE A 21 1.54 18.40 -18.44
C ILE A 21 2.25 17.24 -19.14
N ASP A 22 3.58 17.21 -19.00
CA ASP A 22 4.40 16.15 -19.60
C ASP A 22 4.43 14.86 -18.76
N THR A 23 4.11 14.92 -17.47
CA THR A 23 4.27 13.77 -16.56
C THR A 23 3.21 13.74 -15.48
N VAL A 24 2.59 12.57 -15.34
CA VAL A 24 1.69 12.23 -14.23
C VAL A 24 2.33 11.07 -13.45
N LEU A 25 2.49 11.24 -12.14
CA LEU A 25 2.99 10.21 -11.23
C LEU A 25 1.82 9.68 -10.40
N LEU A 26 1.59 8.38 -10.47
CA LEU A 26 0.48 7.71 -9.79
C LEU A 26 1.04 6.72 -8.78
N ASP A 27 0.45 6.75 -7.59
CA ASP A 27 0.58 5.63 -6.65
C ASP A 27 -0.21 4.41 -7.17
N MET A 28 0.09 3.22 -6.66
CA MET A 28 -0.51 1.96 -7.14
C MET A 28 -1.66 1.50 -6.24
N ASP A 29 -1.38 1.16 -4.99
CA ASP A 29 -2.33 0.51 -4.09
C ASP A 29 -3.25 1.53 -3.42
N GLY A 30 -4.56 1.40 -3.61
CA GLY A 30 -5.55 2.40 -3.20
C GLY A 30 -5.73 3.56 -4.18
N THR A 31 -4.89 3.63 -5.22
CA THR A 31 -4.99 4.61 -6.30
C THR A 31 -5.44 3.94 -7.60
N LEU A 32 -4.61 3.07 -8.20
CA LEU A 32 -4.94 2.29 -9.40
C LEU A 32 -5.59 0.94 -9.05
N LEU A 33 -5.11 0.31 -7.98
CA LEU A 33 -5.65 -0.95 -7.46
C LEU A 33 -6.50 -0.68 -6.23
N ASP A 34 -7.48 -1.54 -5.96
CA ASP A 34 -8.17 -1.50 -4.67
C ASP A 34 -7.26 -2.01 -3.53
N LEU A 35 -7.60 -1.69 -2.29
CA LEU A 35 -6.81 -2.08 -1.11
C LEU A 35 -7.13 -3.49 -0.61
N HIS A 36 -7.98 -4.27 -1.29
CA HIS A 36 -8.43 -5.56 -0.79
C HIS A 36 -7.27 -6.56 -0.72
N PHE A 37 -6.44 -6.61 -1.77
CA PHE A 37 -5.30 -7.52 -1.84
C PHE A 37 -4.31 -7.30 -0.68
N ASP A 38 -3.79 -6.09 -0.49
CA ASP A 38 -2.80 -5.84 0.57
C ASP A 38 -3.39 -6.00 1.98
N ASN A 39 -4.61 -5.51 2.21
CA ASN A 39 -5.25 -5.68 3.52
C ASN A 39 -5.45 -7.16 3.85
N PHE A 40 -5.92 -7.95 2.88
CA PHE A 40 -6.09 -9.39 3.08
C PHE A 40 -4.75 -10.08 3.30
N PHE A 41 -3.73 -9.74 2.51
CA PHE A 41 -2.38 -10.29 2.66
C PHE A 41 -1.83 -10.09 4.07
N TRP A 42 -1.76 -8.84 4.52
CA TRP A 42 -1.10 -8.50 5.79
C TRP A 42 -1.88 -8.92 7.03
N LEU A 43 -3.21 -8.82 7.00
CA LEU A 43 -4.04 -9.05 8.19
C LEU A 43 -4.52 -10.49 8.33
N ASN A 44 -4.58 -11.27 7.25
CA ASN A 44 -5.15 -12.62 7.27
C ASN A 44 -4.18 -13.66 6.73
N HIS A 45 -3.75 -13.50 5.49
CA HIS A 45 -2.98 -14.54 4.80
C HIS A 45 -1.59 -14.72 5.45
N LEU A 46 -0.83 -13.64 5.63
CA LEU A 46 0.52 -13.72 6.20
C LEU A 46 0.54 -14.29 7.63
N PRO A 47 -0.30 -13.83 8.59
CA PRO A 47 -0.35 -14.46 9.92
C PRO A 47 -0.72 -15.94 9.88
N LYS A 48 -1.66 -16.33 9.00
CA LYS A 48 -2.02 -17.73 8.80
C LYS A 48 -0.83 -18.55 8.30
N ARG A 49 -0.19 -18.14 7.21
CA ARG A 49 0.94 -18.86 6.62
C ARG A 49 2.14 -18.90 7.58
N TYR A 50 2.40 -17.81 8.30
CA TYR A 50 3.44 -17.76 9.33
C TYR A 50 3.17 -18.79 10.44
N SER A 51 1.92 -18.88 10.93
CA SER A 51 1.54 -19.85 11.96
C SER A 51 1.75 -21.30 11.51
N GLU A 52 1.40 -21.60 10.26
CA GLU A 52 1.56 -22.93 9.66
C GLU A 52 3.03 -23.30 9.45
N ILE A 53 3.84 -22.39 8.91
CA ILE A 53 5.26 -22.61 8.62
C ILE A 53 6.07 -22.78 9.91
N HIS A 54 5.81 -21.96 10.92
CA HIS A 54 6.58 -21.94 12.17
C HIS A 54 5.96 -22.79 13.29
N SER A 55 4.85 -23.50 13.01
CA SER A 55 4.15 -24.36 13.96
C SER A 55 3.77 -23.65 15.28
N ILE A 56 3.24 -22.44 15.18
CA ILE A 56 2.76 -21.65 16.32
C ILE A 56 1.26 -21.39 16.21
N SER A 57 0.64 -20.91 17.30
CA SER A 57 -0.77 -20.52 17.26
C SER A 57 -0.99 -19.30 16.35
N ILE A 58 -2.15 -19.23 15.69
CA ILE A 58 -2.55 -18.08 14.90
C ILE A 58 -2.59 -16.78 15.71
N SER A 59 -2.95 -16.85 17.00
CA SER A 59 -2.94 -15.69 17.90
C SER A 59 -1.51 -15.17 18.10
N SER A 60 -0.57 -16.06 18.38
CA SER A 60 0.84 -15.71 18.54
C SER A 60 1.45 -15.14 17.26
N ALA A 61 1.11 -15.71 16.10
CA ALA A 61 1.56 -15.18 14.80
C ALA A 61 1.04 -13.75 14.56
N ASN A 62 -0.24 -13.50 14.84
CA ASN A 62 -0.84 -12.18 14.71
C ASN A 62 -0.17 -11.15 15.63
N GLU A 63 0.01 -11.48 16.91
CA GLU A 63 0.69 -10.60 17.86
C GLU A 63 2.12 -10.27 17.42
N TYR A 64 2.87 -11.29 17.00
CA TYR A 64 4.25 -11.13 16.54
C TYR A 64 4.34 -10.22 15.31
N ILE A 65 3.55 -10.50 14.26
CA ILE A 65 3.55 -9.70 13.04
C ILE A 65 3.12 -8.26 13.33
N LYS A 66 2.09 -8.05 14.17
CA LYS A 66 1.63 -6.72 14.58
C LYS A 66 2.72 -5.92 15.30
N GLN A 67 3.47 -6.56 16.21
CA GLN A 67 4.60 -5.92 16.87
C GLN A 67 5.68 -5.53 15.87
N LEU A 68 6.07 -6.42 14.97
CA LEU A 68 7.07 -6.11 13.93
C LEU A 68 6.62 -4.97 13.02
N THR A 69 5.37 -4.98 12.57
CA THR A 69 4.82 -3.91 11.73
C THR A 69 4.89 -2.58 12.47
N SER A 70 4.47 -2.51 13.74
CA SER A 70 4.53 -1.25 14.49
C SER A 70 5.93 -0.64 14.60
N GLN A 71 6.98 -1.45 14.60
CA GLN A 71 8.37 -0.99 14.72
C GLN A 71 8.89 -0.34 13.43
N VAL A 72 8.43 -0.80 12.26
CA VAL A 72 8.95 -0.33 10.96
C VAL A 72 7.98 0.56 10.20
N LYS A 73 6.77 0.78 10.73
CA LYS A 73 5.76 1.66 10.12
C LYS A 73 6.32 3.05 9.84
N GLY A 74 6.12 3.52 8.61
CA GLY A 74 6.61 4.83 8.15
C GLY A 74 8.06 4.85 7.69
N THR A 75 8.75 3.70 7.67
CA THR A 75 10.10 3.57 7.09
C THR A 75 10.05 2.94 5.70
N LEU A 76 11.12 3.05 4.91
CA LEU A 76 11.21 2.35 3.61
C LEU A 76 11.09 0.82 3.75
N ASN A 77 11.58 0.26 4.86
CA ASN A 77 11.47 -1.17 5.14
C ASN A 77 10.02 -1.66 5.23
N TRP A 78 9.09 -0.79 5.64
CA TRP A 78 7.66 -1.12 5.65
C TRP A 78 7.15 -1.58 4.28
N TYR A 79 7.64 -0.95 3.21
CA TYR A 79 7.23 -1.20 1.83
C TYR A 79 8.06 -2.30 1.13
N SER A 80 9.10 -2.82 1.78
CA SER A 80 10.06 -3.74 1.16
C SER A 80 9.68 -5.20 1.35
N THR A 81 9.32 -5.86 0.25
CA THR A 81 9.07 -7.32 0.23
C THR A 81 10.31 -8.12 0.63
N GLU A 82 11.51 -7.64 0.27
CA GLU A 82 12.78 -8.27 0.63
C GLU A 82 13.01 -8.22 2.14
N TYR A 83 12.86 -7.04 2.74
CA TYR A 83 13.00 -6.84 4.18
C TYR A 83 12.08 -7.80 4.95
N TRP A 84 10.81 -7.90 4.54
CA TRP A 84 9.87 -8.80 5.21
C TRP A 84 10.21 -10.28 5.00
N SER A 85 10.77 -10.63 3.84
CA SER A 85 11.18 -12.01 3.57
C SER A 85 12.33 -12.44 4.46
N GLU A 86 13.35 -11.59 4.59
CA GLU A 86 14.46 -11.79 5.51
C GLU A 86 13.99 -11.81 6.97
N LYS A 87 13.18 -10.82 7.37
CA LYS A 87 12.77 -10.63 8.76
C LYS A 87 11.92 -11.78 9.30
N LEU A 88 11.05 -12.34 8.47
CA LEU A 88 10.14 -13.43 8.83
C LEU A 88 10.68 -14.81 8.45
N ASN A 89 11.80 -14.87 7.73
CA ASN A 89 12.36 -16.08 7.13
C ASN A 89 11.31 -16.84 6.28
N ILE A 90 10.59 -16.10 5.43
CA ILE A 90 9.51 -16.61 4.57
C ILE A 90 9.60 -15.91 3.22
N ASN A 91 9.35 -16.62 2.11
CA ASN A 91 9.27 -15.98 0.80
C ASN A 91 7.95 -15.20 0.64
N ILE A 92 7.97 -13.89 0.95
CA ILE A 92 6.78 -13.02 0.91
C ILE A 92 6.24 -12.88 -0.51
N TYR A 93 7.11 -12.84 -1.51
CA TYR A 93 6.70 -12.75 -2.91
C TYR A 93 5.88 -13.98 -3.34
N GLN A 94 6.32 -15.18 -2.94
CA GLN A 94 5.59 -16.42 -3.22
C GLN A 94 4.24 -16.45 -2.50
N LEU A 95 4.18 -16.02 -1.23
CA LEU A 95 2.90 -15.93 -0.52
C LEU A 95 1.93 -14.94 -1.18
N LYS A 96 2.43 -13.78 -1.61
CA LYS A 96 1.61 -12.80 -2.35
C LYS A 96 1.04 -13.41 -3.65
N LYS A 97 1.79 -14.28 -4.33
CA LYS A 97 1.31 -15.01 -5.52
C LYS A 97 0.19 -15.99 -5.23
N GLU A 98 0.15 -16.62 -4.05
CA GLU A 98 -0.91 -17.57 -3.67
C GLU A 98 -2.31 -16.93 -3.74
N ILE A 99 -2.40 -15.61 -3.58
CA ILE A 99 -3.65 -14.84 -3.52
C ILE A 99 -3.75 -13.75 -4.59
N SER A 100 -2.94 -13.83 -5.67
CA SER A 100 -2.89 -12.77 -6.70
C SER A 100 -4.22 -12.57 -7.44
N SER A 101 -5.11 -13.56 -7.41
CA SER A 101 -6.48 -13.44 -7.96
C SER A 101 -7.34 -12.41 -7.24
N LEU A 102 -6.91 -11.93 -6.06
CA LEU A 102 -7.57 -10.86 -5.31
C LEU A 102 -7.18 -9.45 -5.79
N ILE A 103 -6.18 -9.32 -6.65
CA ILE A 103 -5.77 -8.04 -7.23
C ILE A 103 -6.88 -7.55 -8.16
N LYS A 104 -7.35 -6.32 -7.93
CA LYS A 104 -8.40 -5.71 -8.73
C LYS A 104 -8.07 -4.26 -9.04
N VAL A 105 -8.25 -3.92 -10.31
CA VAL A 105 -8.15 -2.55 -10.82
C VAL A 105 -9.41 -1.79 -10.39
N ARG A 106 -9.25 -0.53 -9.95
CA ARG A 106 -10.40 0.32 -9.60
C ARG A 106 -11.15 0.77 -10.86
N PRO A 107 -12.46 1.06 -10.76
CA PRO A 107 -13.21 1.59 -11.90
C PRO A 107 -12.54 2.84 -12.48
N PHE A 108 -12.62 3.01 -13.81
CA PHE A 108 -12.10 4.16 -14.56
C PHE A 108 -10.57 4.28 -14.65
N VAL A 109 -9.81 3.37 -14.06
CA VAL A 109 -8.34 3.41 -14.13
C VAL A 109 -7.84 3.15 -15.54
N LEU A 110 -8.44 2.19 -16.26
CA LEU A 110 -8.04 1.89 -17.64
C LEU A 110 -8.43 3.00 -18.61
N GLU A 111 -9.54 3.69 -18.34
CA GLU A 111 -9.98 4.84 -19.12
C GLU A 111 -9.15 6.10 -18.83
N PHE A 112 -8.53 6.17 -17.65
CA PHE A 112 -7.66 7.27 -17.26
C PHE A 112 -6.22 7.15 -17.82
N LEU A 113 -5.71 5.92 -17.95
CA LEU A 113 -4.37 5.61 -18.46
C LEU A 113 -4.29 5.67 -19.99
#